data_AF-A0A957ENC1-F1
#
_entry.id   AF-A0A957ENC1-F1
#
_cell.length_a   1.000
_cell.length_b   1.000
_cell.length_c   1.000
_cell.angle_alpha   90.00
_cell.angle_beta   90.00
_cell.angle_gamma   90.00
#
_symmetry.space_group_name_H-M   'P 1'
#
loop_
_entity.id
_entity.type
_entity.pdbx_description
1 polymer ?
#
loop_
_entity_poly.entity_id
_entity_poly.type
_entity_poly.pdbx_seq_one_letter_code
_entity_poly.pdbx_strand_id
1 'polypeptide(L)'
;MNENMSELKEQEKQSVVRSANHWVMGAVFILVGGVLLLRNVTGFAFENWWVLFWLIPLGGFVSAIWGQYRANGRLNSGLIIGAAFMVLMMAVFLFNLNWGTLWPVFFIFGGIAVLLSKQHQG
;
A
#
# COMPACT_ATOMS: atom_id res chain seq x y z
N MET A 1 -4.30 33.27 29.40
CA MET A 1 -3.85 33.44 27.99
C MET A 1 -3.39 32.12 27.36
N ASN A 2 -3.71 30.98 27.96
CA ASN A 2 -3.01 29.71 27.77
C ASN A 2 -3.92 28.70 27.07
N GLU A 3 -5.22 28.76 27.38
CA GLU A 3 -6.27 27.87 26.84
C GLU A 3 -6.48 28.06 25.34
N ASN A 4 -6.50 29.31 24.85
CA ASN A 4 -6.57 29.59 23.42
C ASN A 4 -5.37 29.01 22.63
N MET A 5 -4.19 28.90 23.26
CA MET A 5 -2.98 28.40 22.60
C MET A 5 -2.98 26.87 22.47
N SER A 6 -3.59 26.16 23.43
CA SER A 6 -3.86 24.72 23.32
C SER A 6 -4.91 24.41 22.26
N GLU A 7 -6.01 25.17 22.19
CA GLU A 7 -7.06 24.97 21.20
C GLU A 7 -6.58 25.21 19.77
N LEU A 8 -5.73 26.23 19.55
CA LEU A 8 -5.13 26.50 18.24
C LEU A 8 -4.19 25.36 17.78
N LYS A 9 -3.40 24.77 18.69
CA LYS A 9 -2.54 23.62 18.38
C LYS A 9 -3.33 22.35 18.10
N GLU A 10 -4.49 22.19 18.74
CA GLU A 10 -5.37 21.03 18.54
C GLU A 10 -6.17 21.14 17.23
N GLN A 11 -6.61 22.36 16.88
CA GLN A 11 -7.18 22.68 15.56
C GLN A 11 -6.13 22.61 14.43
N GLU A 12 -4.87 22.97 14.69
CA GLU A 12 -3.78 22.77 13.74
C GLU A 12 -3.48 21.28 13.54
N LYS A 13 -3.44 20.48 14.62
CA LYS A 13 -3.32 19.01 14.52
C LYS A 13 -4.48 18.38 13.75
N GLN A 14 -5.72 18.82 13.99
CA GLN A 14 -6.90 18.31 13.26
C GLN A 14 -6.96 18.76 11.80
N SER A 15 -6.52 19.99 11.49
CA SER A 15 -6.49 20.50 10.11
C SER A 15 -5.34 19.90 9.28
N VAL A 16 -4.20 19.57 9.90
CA VAL A 16 -3.10 18.83 9.27
C VAL A 16 -3.52 17.40 8.89
N VAL A 17 -4.36 16.75 9.70
CA VAL A 17 -4.94 15.43 9.38
C VAL A 17 -5.95 15.52 8.22
N ARG A 18 -6.65 16.67 8.07
CA ARG A 18 -7.66 16.86 7.02
C ARG A 18 -7.07 17.24 5.65
N SER A 19 -5.91 17.89 5.64
CA SER A 19 -5.23 18.38 4.43
C SER A 19 -4.51 17.28 3.62
N ALA A 20 -3.98 16.25 4.30
CA ALA A 20 -3.25 15.15 3.66
C ALA A 20 -4.14 14.27 2.73
N ASN A 21 -5.46 14.32 2.88
CA ASN A 21 -6.37 13.44 2.16
C ASN A 21 -6.58 13.81 0.68
N HIS A 22 -6.50 15.10 0.30
CA HIS A 22 -6.80 15.51 -1.08
C HIS A 22 -5.69 15.13 -2.06
N TRP A 23 -4.43 15.19 -1.63
CA TRP A 23 -3.30 14.79 -2.48
C TRP A 23 -3.22 13.28 -2.65
N VAL A 24 -3.50 12.51 -1.59
CA VAL A 24 -3.59 11.04 -1.67
C VAL A 24 -4.73 10.61 -2.58
N MET A 25 -5.89 11.27 -2.50
CA MET A 25 -7.01 11.03 -3.41
C MET A 25 -6.60 11.32 -4.87
N GLY A 26 -5.89 12.43 -5.11
CA GLY A 26 -5.35 12.76 -6.42
C GLY A 26 -4.37 11.70 -6.96
N ALA A 27 -3.42 11.25 -6.12
CA ALA A 27 -2.47 10.19 -6.49
C ALA A 27 -3.17 8.86 -6.80
N VAL A 28 -4.21 8.51 -6.04
CA VAL A 28 -5.08 7.35 -6.29
C VAL A 28 -5.79 7.47 -7.63
N PHE A 29 -6.37 8.63 -7.94
CA PHE A 29 -7.01 8.88 -9.23
C PHE A 29 -6.02 8.82 -10.41
N ILE A 30 -4.80 9.34 -10.25
CA ILE A 30 -3.75 9.25 -11.26
C ILE A 30 -3.34 7.80 -11.51
N LEU A 31 -3.18 6.99 -10.45
CA LEU A 31 -2.87 5.57 -10.58
C LEU A 31 -4.01 4.82 -11.28
N VAL A 32 -5.25 5.04 -10.87
CA VAL A 32 -6.44 4.45 -11.50
C VAL A 32 -6.54 4.84 -12.97
N GLY A 33 -6.36 6.13 -13.28
CA GLY A 33 -6.37 6.65 -14.64
C GLY A 33 -5.23 6.08 -15.50
N GLY A 34 -4.03 5.96 -14.94
CA GLY A 34 -2.87 5.34 -15.62
C GLY A 34 -3.11 3.88 -15.97
N VAL A 35 -3.69 3.10 -15.05
CA VAL A 35 -4.08 1.70 -15.29
C VAL A 35 -5.14 1.60 -16.38
N LEU A 36 -6.14 2.49 -16.38
CA LEU A 36 -7.18 2.54 -17.42
C LEU A 36 -6.64 2.95 -18.79
N LEU A 37 -5.67 3.87 -18.85
CA LEU A 37 -4.99 4.24 -20.09
C LEU A 37 -4.17 3.09 -20.63
N LEU A 38 -3.40 2.43 -19.77
CA LEU A 38 -2.59 1.27 -20.15
C LEU A 38 -3.49 0.15 -20.71
N ARG A 39 -4.64 -0.08 -20.09
CA ARG A 39 -5.68 -1.00 -20.58
C ARG A 39 -6.16 -0.63 -21.99
N ASN A 40 -6.48 0.64 -22.22
CA ASN A 40 -7.01 1.11 -23.50
C ASN A 40 -5.97 0.99 -24.63
N VAL A 41 -4.70 1.27 -24.34
CA VAL A 41 -3.60 1.17 -25.31
C VAL A 41 -3.23 -0.29 -25.61
N THR A 42 -3.28 -1.17 -24.62
CA THR A 42 -2.87 -2.59 -24.78
C THR A 42 -4.03 -3.50 -25.20
N GLY A 43 -5.28 -3.05 -25.11
CA GLY A 43 -6.47 -3.86 -25.38
C GLY A 43 -6.72 -4.98 -24.36
N PHE A 44 -5.94 -5.05 -23.27
CA PHE A 44 -6.06 -6.08 -22.25
C PHE A 44 -7.34 -5.90 -21.43
N ALA A 45 -8.18 -6.93 -21.38
CA ALA A 45 -9.33 -6.95 -20.48
C ALA A 45 -8.88 -7.43 -19.10
N PHE A 46 -8.89 -6.54 -18.10
CA PHE A 46 -8.72 -6.95 -16.72
C PHE A 46 -9.96 -7.70 -16.24
N GLU A 47 -9.82 -9.01 -16.04
CA GLU A 47 -10.85 -9.83 -15.40
C GLU A 47 -11.10 -9.36 -13.96
N ASN A 48 -10.04 -8.86 -13.30
CA ASN A 48 -10.05 -8.43 -11.90
C ASN A 48 -10.18 -6.90 -11.73
N TRP A 49 -11.06 -6.24 -12.50
CA TRP A 49 -11.30 -4.79 -12.40
C TRP A 49 -11.71 -4.31 -11.00
N TRP A 50 -12.31 -5.19 -10.19
CA TRP A 50 -12.67 -4.96 -8.79
C TRP A 50 -11.46 -4.69 -7.88
N VAL A 51 -10.25 -5.06 -8.29
CA VAL A 51 -9.01 -4.77 -7.56
C VAL A 51 -8.82 -3.27 -7.36
N LEU A 52 -9.41 -2.43 -8.21
CA LEU A 52 -9.42 -0.99 -8.03
C LEU A 52 -10.06 -0.55 -6.70
N PHE A 53 -10.98 -1.34 -6.13
CA PHE A 53 -11.55 -1.05 -4.80
C PHE A 53 -10.52 -1.17 -3.67
N TRP A 54 -9.41 -1.87 -3.89
CA TRP A 54 -8.33 -2.01 -2.91
C TRP A 54 -7.49 -0.74 -2.81
N LEU A 55 -7.64 0.23 -3.72
CA LEU A 55 -7.01 1.54 -3.56
C LEU A 55 -7.58 2.30 -2.35
N ILE A 56 -8.81 2.00 -1.92
CA ILE A 56 -9.44 2.62 -0.75
C ILE A 56 -8.64 2.29 0.54
N PRO A 57 -8.42 1.02 0.92
CA PRO A 57 -7.57 0.70 2.06
C PRO A 57 -6.12 1.11 1.84
N LEU A 58 -5.61 1.05 0.60
CA LEU A 58 -4.25 1.52 0.29
C LEU A 58 -4.05 3.00 0.62
N GLY A 59 -5.06 3.85 0.37
CA GLY A 59 -5.03 5.26 0.75
C GLY A 59 -4.82 5.47 2.25
N GLY A 60 -5.36 4.58 3.09
CA GLY A 60 -5.13 4.58 4.53
C GLY A 60 -3.68 4.25 4.91
N PHE A 61 -3.03 3.32 4.21
CA PHE A 61 -1.60 3.03 4.42
C PHE A 61 -0.72 4.21 4.01
N VAL A 62 -1.01 4.83 2.86
CA VAL A 62 -0.25 5.97 2.36
C VAL A 62 -0.37 7.16 3.32
N SER A 63 -1.57 7.46 3.82
CA SER A 63 -1.77 8.54 4.78
C SER A 63 -1.06 8.27 6.11
N ALA A 64 -1.05 7.01 6.59
CA ALA A 64 -0.31 6.61 7.77
C ALA A 64 1.21 6.75 7.60
N ILE A 65 1.76 6.35 6.44
CA ILE A 65 3.19 6.52 6.13
C ILE A 65 3.56 8.00 6.07
N TRP A 66 2.74 8.81 5.40
CA TRP A 66 2.99 10.25 5.27
C TRP A 66 2.90 10.97 6.62
N GLY A 67 1.93 10.60 7.45
CA GLY A 67 1.78 11.11 8.81
C GLY A 67 2.97 10.74 9.70
N GLN A 68 3.43 9.48 9.66
CA GLN A 68 4.61 9.05 10.43
C GLN A 68 5.90 9.72 9.95
N TYR A 69 6.08 9.86 8.63
CA TYR A 69 7.22 10.55 8.05
C TYR A 69 7.29 12.01 8.53
N ARG A 70 6.14 12.71 8.52
CA ARG A 70 6.06 14.10 8.96
C ARG A 70 6.23 14.26 10.47
N ALA A 71 5.75 13.30 11.27
CA ALA A 71 5.77 13.38 12.72
C ALA A 71 7.12 12.99 13.35
N ASN A 72 7.77 11.95 12.83
CA ASN A 72 8.96 11.37 13.46
C ASN A 72 10.22 11.43 12.58
N GLY A 73 10.13 11.85 11.31
CA GLY A 73 11.23 11.82 10.34
C GLY A 73 11.77 10.41 10.03
N ARG A 74 11.17 9.38 10.64
CA ARG A 74 11.54 7.97 10.50
C ARG A 74 10.38 7.21 9.91
N LEU A 75 10.68 6.49 8.84
CA LEU A 75 9.75 5.57 8.23
C LEU A 75 9.77 4.25 9.00
N ASN A 76 8.59 3.75 9.37
CA ASN A 76 8.48 2.42 9.95
C ASN A 76 8.58 1.37 8.84
N SER A 77 9.66 0.59 8.86
CA SER A 77 9.92 -0.48 7.90
C SER A 77 8.76 -1.47 7.80
N GLY A 78 8.10 -1.79 8.91
CA GLY A 78 6.95 -2.70 8.92
C GLY A 78 5.72 -2.13 8.20
N LEU A 79 5.49 -0.81 8.30
CA LEU A 79 4.39 -0.14 7.62
C LEU A 79 4.65 -0.03 6.11
N ILE A 80 5.90 0.23 5.71
CA ILE A 80 6.31 0.22 4.29
C ILE A 80 6.19 -1.17 3.71
N ILE A 81 6.68 -2.20 4.41
CA ILE A 81 6.61 -3.59 3.97
C ILE A 81 5.15 -4.03 3.80
N GLY A 82 4.26 -3.66 4.73
CA GLY A 82 2.82 -3.93 4.62
C GLY A 82 2.18 -3.23 3.42
N ALA A 83 2.47 -1.94 3.21
CA ALA A 83 1.97 -1.20 2.06
C ALA A 83 2.52 -1.74 0.73
N ALA A 84 3.80 -2.07 0.66
CA ALA A 84 4.44 -2.66 -0.51
C ALA A 84 3.87 -4.04 -0.83
N PHE A 85 3.61 -4.87 0.18
CA PHE A 85 2.96 -6.17 0.01
C PHE A 85 1.54 -6.02 -0.54
N MET A 86 0.77 -5.05 -0.02
CA MET A 86 -0.58 -4.75 -0.50
C MET A 86 -0.58 -4.29 -1.97
N VAL A 87 0.35 -3.39 -2.34
CA VAL A 87 0.51 -2.92 -3.73
C VAL A 87 0.93 -4.06 -4.65
N LEU A 88 1.86 -4.91 -4.19
CA LEU A 88 2.32 -6.07 -4.95
C LEU A 88 1.17 -7.05 -5.21
N MET A 89 0.36 -7.32 -4.19
CA MET A 89 -0.84 -8.15 -4.32
C MET A 89 -1.85 -7.52 -5.28
N MET A 90 -2.13 -6.22 -5.17
CA MET A 90 -2.97 -5.52 -6.14
C MET A 90 -2.44 -5.68 -7.55
N ALA A 91 -1.13 -5.52 -7.78
CA ALA A 91 -0.53 -5.70 -9.09
C ALA A 91 -0.72 -7.12 -9.61
N VAL A 92 -0.46 -8.15 -8.80
CA VAL A 92 -0.63 -9.56 -9.16
C VAL A 92 -2.06 -9.85 -9.60
N PHE A 93 -3.06 -9.41 -8.83
CA PHE A 93 -4.46 -9.61 -9.19
C PHE A 93 -4.87 -8.77 -10.39
N LEU A 94 -4.42 -7.52 -10.48
CA LEU A 94 -4.72 -6.60 -11.58
C LEU A 94 -4.21 -7.15 -12.92
N PHE A 95 -2.97 -7.63 -12.96
CA PHE A 95 -2.39 -8.25 -14.16
C PHE A 95 -2.90 -9.69 -14.43
N ASN A 96 -3.82 -10.20 -13.61
CA ASN A 96 -4.31 -11.58 -13.67
C ASN A 96 -3.13 -12.56 -13.76
N LEU A 97 -2.09 -12.34 -12.94
CA LEU A 97 -0.99 -13.30 -12.86
C LEU A 97 -1.60 -14.64 -12.45
N ASN A 98 -1.46 -15.65 -13.30
CA ASN A 98 -2.07 -16.94 -13.10
C ASN A 98 -1.62 -17.50 -11.73
N TRP A 99 -2.56 -17.65 -10.81
CA TRP A 99 -2.28 -18.20 -9.48
C TRP A 99 -1.67 -19.61 -9.57
N GLY A 100 -1.99 -20.33 -10.67
CA GLY A 100 -1.37 -21.57 -11.12
C GLY A 100 0.14 -21.49 -11.44
N THR A 101 0.67 -20.29 -11.69
CA THR A 101 2.11 -20.03 -11.92
C THR A 101 2.83 -19.51 -10.68
N LEU A 102 2.11 -18.88 -9.75
CA LEU A 102 2.69 -18.32 -8.52
C LEU A 102 2.84 -19.34 -7.40
N TRP A 103 1.90 -20.30 -7.26
CA TRP A 103 1.98 -21.31 -6.19
C TRP A 103 3.30 -22.12 -6.16
N PRO A 104 3.93 -22.54 -7.28
CA PRO A 104 5.17 -23.32 -7.23
C PRO A 104 6.31 -22.55 -6.57
N VAL A 105 6.33 -21.22 -6.73
CA VAL A 105 7.33 -20.34 -6.10
C VAL A 105 7.21 -20.39 -4.58
N PHE A 106 5.99 -20.35 -4.03
CA PHE A 106 5.77 -20.49 -2.59
C PHE A 106 6.20 -21.86 -2.06
N PHE A 107 5.99 -22.94 -2.83
CA PHE A 107 6.47 -24.27 -2.45
C PHE A 107 8.00 -24.38 -2.47
N ILE A 108 8.66 -23.73 -3.44
CA ILE A 108 10.12 -23.65 -3.50
C ILE A 108 10.65 -22.90 -2.27
N PHE A 109 10.10 -21.73 -1.95
CA PHE A 109 10.49 -20.97 -0.75
C PHE A 109 10.18 -21.73 0.53
N GLY A 110 9.03 -22.41 0.62
CA GLY A 110 8.68 -23.26 1.76
C GLY A 110 9.64 -24.43 1.94
N GLY A 111 10.02 -25.11 0.86
CA GLY A 111 11.01 -26.18 0.87
C GLY A 111 12.40 -25.69 1.31
N ILE A 112 12.83 -24.53 0.81
CA ILE A 112 14.07 -23.88 1.23
C ILE A 112 14.02 -23.51 2.72
N ALA A 113 12.90 -22.96 3.20
CA ALA A 113 12.73 -22.61 4.61
C ALA A 113 12.81 -23.84 5.52
N VAL A 114 12.26 -24.98 5.10
CA VAL A 114 12.35 -26.25 5.84
C VAL A 114 13.78 -26.80 5.87
N LEU A 115 14.51 -26.70 4.75
CA LEU A 115 15.92 -27.09 4.70
C LEU A 115 16.77 -26.22 5.64
N LEU A 116 16.54 -24.91 5.64
CA LEU A 116 17.25 -23.96 6.49
C LEU A 116 16.84 -24.07 7.96
N SER A 117 15.58 -24.39 8.27
CA SER A 117 15.12 -24.57 9.65
C SER A 117 15.74 -25.81 10.32
N LYS A 118 16.18 -26.78 9.52
CA LYS A 118 16.78 -28.02 10.03
C LYS A 118 18.24 -27.85 10.47
N GLN A 119 18.92 -26.77 10.07
CA GLN A 119 20.37 -26.59 10.31
C GLN A 119 20.71 -25.89 11.65
N HIS A 120 19.71 -25.41 12.41
CA HIS A 120 19.94 -24.66 13.66
C HIS A 120 19.83 -25.51 14.95
N GLN A 121 19.79 -26.85 14.85
CA GLN A 121 19.68 -27.79 15.99
C GLN A 121 20.81 -28.83 16.07
N GLY A 122 22.02 -28.48 15.62
CA GLY A 122 23.23 -29.31 15.78
C GLY A 122 24.17 -28.75 16.82
#